data_AF-A0A9J6H8R0-F1
#
_entry.id   AF-A0A9J6H8R0-F1
#
_cell.length_a   1.000
_cell.length_b   1.000
_cell.length_c   1.000
_cell.angle_alpha   90.00
_cell.angle_beta   90.00
_cell.angle_gamma   90.00
#
_symmetry.space_group_name_H-M   'P 1'
#
loop_
_entity.id
_entity.type
_entity.pdbx_description
1 polymer ?
#
loop_
_entity_poly.entity_id
_entity_poly.type
_entity_poly.pdbx_seq_one_letter_code
_entity_poly.pdbx_strand_id
1 'polypeptide(L)'
;MWPLMGIRSTASFTNCKLEHPVDHPRSLYFVSDFPHLVKCLRNGLLTSNYKTPAGEVTILPFYYVDSAHFGSTMLKMLKDVRRSEIKYNHFL
;
A
#
# COMPACT_ATOMS: atom_id res chain seq x y z
N MET A 1 12.71 11.66 -11.63
CA MET A 1 13.33 12.64 -10.72
C MET A 1 14.19 11.97 -9.65
N TRP A 2 13.64 11.16 -8.75
CA TRP A 2 14.36 10.58 -7.60
C TRP A 2 15.68 9.84 -7.92
N PRO A 3 15.78 9.01 -8.99
CA PRO A 3 17.04 8.34 -9.33
C PRO A 3 18.19 9.30 -9.66
N LEU A 4 17.89 10.45 -10.28
CA LEU A 4 18.89 11.48 -10.59
C LEU A 4 19.45 12.15 -9.33
N MET A 5 18.70 12.13 -8.23
CA MET A 5 19.08 12.68 -6.93
C MET A 5 19.66 11.61 -5.98
N GLY A 6 19.90 10.39 -6.48
CA GLY A 6 20.42 9.28 -5.68
C GLY A 6 19.43 8.70 -4.66
N ILE A 7 18.16 9.10 -4.73
CA ILE A 7 17.09 8.62 -3.85
C ILE A 7 16.61 7.26 -4.35
N ARG A 8 16.75 6.24 -3.50
CA ARG A 8 16.41 4.85 -3.84
C ARG A 8 16.11 4.03 -2.59
N SER A 9 15.33 2.97 -2.75
CA SER A 9 15.04 2.01 -1.70
C SER A 9 15.11 0.59 -2.26
N THR A 10 15.68 -0.31 -1.47
CA THR A 10 15.69 -1.76 -1.64
C THR A 10 15.20 -2.40 -0.35
N ALA A 11 14.99 -3.73 -0.36
CA ALA A 11 14.56 -4.45 0.84
C ALA A 11 15.54 -4.34 2.03
N SER A 12 16.82 -4.08 1.76
CA SER A 12 17.89 -4.02 2.78
C SER A 12 18.47 -2.62 3.00
N PHE A 13 18.18 -1.67 2.12
CA PHE A 13 18.80 -0.34 2.17
C PHE A 13 17.87 0.74 1.64
N THR A 14 17.81 1.87 2.33
CA THR A 14 17.05 3.05 1.87
C THR A 14 17.93 4.30 1.97
N ASN A 15 18.05 5.02 0.86
CA ASN A 15 18.56 6.38 0.83
C ASN A 15 17.42 7.35 0.49
N CYS A 16 16.99 8.11 1.50
CA CYS A 16 15.85 9.02 1.42
C CYS A 16 16.22 10.50 1.59
N LYS A 17 17.51 10.85 1.59
CA LYS A 17 17.95 12.23 1.77
C LYS A 17 19.13 12.59 0.88
N LEU A 18 19.29 13.89 0.64
CA LEU A 18 20.48 14.47 0.03
C LEU A 18 20.90 15.72 0.80
N GLU A 19 22.17 16.09 0.67
CA GLU A 19 22.73 17.29 1.28
C GLU A 19 22.16 18.57 0.63
N HIS A 20 21.75 19.54 1.44
CA HIS A 20 21.16 20.76 0.90
C HIS A 20 22.18 21.50 0.01
N PRO A 21 21.83 21.87 -1.23
CA PRO A 21 22.80 22.33 -2.23
C PRO A 21 23.50 23.66 -1.89
N VAL A 22 23.01 24.38 -0.89
CA VAL A 22 23.52 25.70 -0.45
C VAL A 22 23.89 25.73 1.04
N ASP A 23 23.45 24.75 1.83
CA ASP A 23 23.59 24.75 3.30
C ASP A 23 23.99 23.35 3.76
N HIS A 24 25.28 23.04 3.61
CA HIS A 24 25.89 21.73 3.86
C HIS A 24 25.51 21.07 5.20
N PRO A 25 25.36 21.82 6.32
CA PRO A 25 24.82 21.29 7.57
C PRO A 25 23.41 20.67 7.49
N ARG A 26 22.61 20.99 6.47
CA ARG A 26 21.22 20.56 6.33
C ARG A 26 21.06 19.42 5.32
N SER A 27 20.02 18.62 5.53
CA SER A 27 19.60 17.58 4.59
C SER A 27 18.19 17.83 4.08
N LEU A 28 17.98 17.58 2.80
CA LEU A 28 16.67 17.52 2.16
C LEU A 28 16.17 16.07 2.17
N TYR A 29 15.03 15.84 2.82
CA TYR A 29 14.39 14.52 2.90
C TYR A 29 13.30 14.38 1.84
N PHE A 30 13.24 13.21 1.22
CA PHE A 30 12.27 12.86 0.20
C PHE A 30 11.24 11.92 0.81
N VAL A 31 9.98 12.36 0.78
CA VAL A 31 8.85 11.63 1.33
C VAL A 31 7.85 11.39 0.19
N SER A 32 7.31 10.18 0.13
CA SER A 32 6.18 9.86 -0.76
C SER A 32 4.86 10.26 -0.13
N ASP A 33 3.87 10.54 -0.97
CA ASP A 33 2.48 10.65 -0.54
C ASP A 33 1.99 9.27 -0.05
N PHE A 34 2.01 9.08 1.27
CA PHE A 34 1.64 7.82 1.91
C PHE A 34 0.19 7.40 1.60
N PRO A 35 -0.83 8.28 1.69
CA PRO A 35 -2.18 7.98 1.20
C PRO A 35 -2.20 7.44 -0.23
N HIS A 36 -1.41 8.00 -1.14
CA HIS A 36 -1.33 7.52 -2.50
C HIS A 36 -0.71 6.12 -2.61
N LEU A 37 0.33 5.84 -1.82
CA LEU A 37 0.94 4.50 -1.77
C LEU A 37 -0.06 3.43 -1.30
N VAL A 38 -0.86 3.72 -0.27
CA VAL A 38 -1.91 2.82 0.21
C VAL A 38 -2.95 2.58 -0.88
N LYS A 39 -3.33 3.61 -1.63
CA LYS A 39 -4.25 3.50 -2.75
C LYS A 39 -3.71 2.61 -3.88
N CYS A 40 -2.44 2.77 -4.24
CA CYS A 40 -1.77 1.92 -5.23
C CYS A 40 -1.71 0.46 -4.78
N LEU A 41 -1.38 0.21 -3.50
CA LEU A 41 -1.36 -1.13 -2.93
C LEU A 41 -2.75 -1.77 -2.97
N ARG A 42 -3.80 -1.05 -2.54
CA ARG A 42 -5.19 -1.51 -2.62
C ARG A 42 -5.55 -1.87 -4.06
N ASN A 43 -5.31 -0.97 -5.01
CA ASN A 43 -5.68 -1.19 -6.41
C ASN A 43 -4.95 -2.39 -7.01
N GLY A 44 -3.66 -2.59 -6.67
CA GLY A 44 -2.92 -3.78 -7.11
C GLY A 44 -3.42 -5.07 -6.47
N LEU A 45 -3.91 -5.03 -5.22
CA LEU A 45 -4.53 -6.19 -4.56
C LEU A 45 -5.86 -6.60 -5.21
N LEU A 46 -6.59 -5.63 -5.79
CA LEU A 46 -7.82 -5.90 -6.53
C LEU A 46 -7.56 -6.58 -7.88
N THR A 47 -6.38 -6.38 -8.47
CA THR A 47 -6.02 -6.95 -9.79
C THR A 47 -5.15 -8.20 -9.68
N SER A 48 -4.42 -8.37 -8.58
CA SER A 48 -3.38 -9.39 -8.45
C SER A 48 -3.10 -9.75 -6.99
N ASN A 49 -2.50 -10.91 -6.77
CA ASN A 49 -2.05 -11.35 -5.45
C ASN A 49 -0.63 -10.86 -5.17
N TYR A 50 -0.29 -10.66 -3.89
CA TYR A 50 1.05 -10.32 -3.46
C TYR A 50 1.73 -11.50 -2.76
N LYS A 51 2.97 -11.80 -3.15
CA LYS A 51 3.83 -12.72 -2.39
C LYS A 51 4.52 -11.95 -1.28
N THR A 52 4.40 -12.46 -0.06
CA THR A 52 5.09 -11.96 1.12
C THR A 52 5.93 -13.09 1.72
N PRO A 53 6.94 -12.80 2.57
CA PRO A 53 7.71 -13.85 3.24
C PRO A 53 6.86 -14.81 4.08
N ALA A 54 5.70 -14.37 4.56
CA ALA A 54 4.77 -15.16 5.37
C ALA A 54 3.71 -15.91 4.55
N GLY A 55 3.70 -15.76 3.21
CA GLY A 55 2.71 -16.38 2.33
C GLY A 55 2.11 -15.41 1.32
N GLU A 56 0.98 -15.77 0.73
CA GLU A 56 0.32 -15.00 -0.32
C GLU A 56 -0.85 -14.18 0.25
N VAL A 57 -0.91 -12.91 -0.12
CA VAL A 57 -2.00 -11.99 0.22
C VAL A 57 -2.92 -11.89 -0.99
N THR A 58 -4.19 -12.24 -0.78
CA THR A 58 -5.22 -12.23 -1.81
C THR A 58 -6.48 -11.54 -1.29
N ILE A 59 -7.32 -11.07 -2.21
CA ILE A 59 -8.62 -10.47 -1.88
C ILE A 59 -9.73 -11.54 -1.67
N LEU A 60 -9.45 -12.82 -1.94
CA LEU A 60 -10.41 -13.93 -1.86
C LEU A 60 -11.10 -14.08 -0.50
N PRO A 61 -10.44 -13.89 0.66
CA PRO A 61 -11.12 -13.95 1.94
C PRO A 61 -12.31 -12.99 2.05
N PHE A 62 -12.21 -11.81 1.42
CA PHE A 62 -13.30 -10.83 1.42
C PHE A 62 -14.48 -11.28 0.54
N TYR A 63 -14.22 -11.90 -0.61
CA TYR A 63 -15.28 -12.45 -1.47
C TYR A 63 -15.96 -13.67 -0.82
N TYR A 64 -15.20 -14.53 -0.13
CA TYR A 64 -15.76 -15.69 0.54
C TYR A 64 -16.69 -15.28 1.70
N VAL A 65 -16.26 -14.31 2.53
CA VAL A 65 -17.09 -13.75 3.62
C VAL A 65 -18.33 -13.03 3.09
N ASP A 66 -18.27 -12.44 1.90
CA ASP A 66 -19.42 -11.80 1.27
C ASP A 66 -20.44 -12.82 0.71
N SER A 67 -19.96 -13.97 0.24
CA SER A 67 -20.80 -15.04 -0.31
C SER A 67 -21.36 -16.00 0.75
N ALA A 68 -20.68 -16.12 1.88
CA ALA A 68 -21.01 -17.08 2.93
C ALA A 68 -21.46 -16.33 4.19
N HIS A 69 -22.66 -16.63 4.71
CA HIS A 69 -23.10 -16.18 6.03
C HIS A 69 -22.28 -16.86 7.15
N PHE A 70 -20.98 -16.56 7.22
CA PHE A 70 -20.09 -17.09 8.25
C PHE A 70 -20.03 -16.16 9.47
N GLY A 71 -20.22 -16.78 10.63
CA GLY A 71 -19.72 -16.41 11.97
C GLY A 71 -19.60 -14.92 12.31
N SER A 72 -20.39 -14.50 13.31
CA SER A 72 -20.47 -13.16 13.89
C SER A 72 -19.13 -12.47 14.19
N THR A 73 -18.02 -13.18 14.36
CA THR A 73 -16.70 -12.63 14.68
C THR A 73 -15.97 -11.99 13.48
N MET A 74 -15.97 -12.64 12.31
CA MET A 74 -15.31 -12.11 11.09
C MET A 74 -16.08 -10.91 10.52
N LEU A 75 -17.41 -11.02 10.50
CA LEU A 75 -18.31 -9.91 10.18
C LEU A 75 -18.15 -8.72 11.13
N LYS A 76 -17.76 -8.95 12.40
CA LYS A 76 -17.54 -7.90 13.40
C LYS A 76 -16.22 -7.14 13.17
N MET A 77 -15.23 -7.77 12.55
CA MET A 77 -13.97 -7.12 12.14
C MET A 77 -14.08 -6.38 10.79
N LEU A 78 -15.02 -6.79 9.93
CA LEU A 78 -15.26 -6.20 8.62
C LEU A 78 -16.43 -5.19 8.61
N LYS A 79 -16.93 -4.77 9.77
CA LYS A 79 -18.11 -3.88 9.89
C LYS A 79 -17.99 -2.59 9.08
N ASP A 80 -16.77 -2.08 8.97
CA ASP A 80 -16.49 -0.82 8.28
C ASP A 80 -16.13 -1.03 6.80
N VAL A 81 -15.91 -2.29 6.38
CA VAL A 81 -15.54 -2.64 5.01
C VAL A 81 -16.78 -2.89 4.16
N ARG A 82 -17.08 -1.97 3.25
CA ARG A 82 -18.23 -2.07 2.33
C ARG A 82 -17.84 -2.78 1.03
N ARG A 83 -18.81 -3.42 0.35
CA ARG A 83 -18.63 -3.98 -1.01
C ARG A 83 -18.03 -3.00 -2.00
N SER A 84 -18.36 -1.71 -1.89
CA SER A 84 -17.79 -0.64 -2.72
C SER A 84 -16.28 -0.46 -2.53
N GLU A 85 -15.71 -0.87 -1.40
CA GLU A 85 -14.29 -0.74 -1.09
C GLU A 85 -13.47 -1.94 -1.61
N ILE A 86 -14.14 -3.06 -1.91
CA ILE A 86 -13.57 -4.29 -2.48
C ILE A 86 -13.72 -4.33 -4.01
N LYS A 87 -14.42 -3.35 -4.60
CA LYS A 87 -14.52 -3.19 -6.07
C LYS A 87 -13.59 -2.08 -6.55
N TYR A 88 -13.06 -2.26 -7.75
CA TYR A 88 -12.36 -1.18 -8.43
C TYR A 88 -13.39 -0.08 -8.74
N ASN A 89 -13.15 1.12 -8.23
CA ASN A 89 -14.02 2.27 -8.50
C ASN A 89 -13.27 3.23 -9.42
N HIS A 90 -13.79 3.43 -10.62
CA HIS A 90 -13.27 4.38 -11.61
C HIS A 90 -13.65 5.83 -11.26
N PHE A 91 -13.48 6.27 -10.01
CA PHE A 91 -13.61 7.70 -9.68
C PHE A 91 -12.33 8.43 -10.13
N LEU A 92 -12.23 8.62 -11.44
CA LEU A 92 -11.44 9.63 -12.15
C LEU A 92 -12.36 10.31 -13.15
#